data_AF-A0A958KCN3-F1
#
_entry.id   AF-A0A958KCN3-F1
#
_cell.length_a   1.000
_cell.length_b   1.000
_cell.length_c   1.000
_cell.angle_alpha   90.00
_cell.angle_beta   90.00
_cell.angle_gamma   90.00
#
_symmetry.space_group_name_H-M   'P 1'
#
loop_
_entity.id
_entity.type
_entity.pdbx_description
1 polymer ?
#
loop_
_entity_poly.entity_id
_entity_poly.type
_entity_poly.pdbx_seq_one_letter_code
_entity_poly.pdbx_strand_id
1 'polypeptide(L)'
;MNSLDNEFQRETFLSIMNGFQAKTLHQASLKSGWDVVENAVSTIADVVSSATFPAGDFGNSGIERAFENAYMVFAGGLGTKAVYIRQSGYDTHGDQDSAHSSLLSSLNSGLDSFIANMNAKGLWKDTIVYFVSEFSRTNGE
;
A
#
# COMPACT_ATOMS: atom_id res chain seq x y z
N MET A 1 39.28 10.11 -16.98
CA MET A 1 37.85 9.84 -16.78
C MET A 1 37.51 8.47 -17.37
N ASN A 2 37.60 7.33 -16.69
CA ASN A 2 38.34 6.93 -15.48
C ASN A 2 38.07 5.41 -15.36
N SER A 3 39.05 4.55 -15.66
CA SER A 3 38.91 3.10 -15.42
C SER A 3 38.60 2.79 -13.95
N LEU A 4 39.09 3.65 -13.06
CA LEU A 4 38.86 3.61 -11.62
C LEU A 4 37.37 3.80 -11.23
N ASP A 5 36.62 4.62 -11.97
CA ASP A 5 35.20 4.83 -11.68
C ASP A 5 34.36 3.60 -12.10
N ASN A 6 34.72 2.97 -13.22
CA ASN A 6 34.07 1.74 -13.69
C ASN A 6 34.40 0.54 -12.80
N GLU A 7 35.62 0.43 -12.32
CA GLU A 7 36.05 -0.63 -11.41
C GLU A 7 35.39 -0.49 -10.04
N PHE A 8 35.27 0.75 -9.54
CA PHE A 8 34.53 1.05 -8.31
C PHE A 8 33.04 0.71 -8.41
N GLN A 9 32.38 1.06 -9.52
CA GLN A 9 30.97 0.69 -9.76
C GLN A 9 30.78 -0.82 -9.85
N ARG A 10 31.70 -1.52 -10.54
CA ARG A 10 31.66 -2.98 -10.69
C ARG A 10 31.88 -3.70 -9.36
N GLU A 11 32.87 -3.30 -8.58
CA GLU A 11 33.13 -3.84 -7.23
C GLU A 11 31.94 -3.59 -6.31
N THR A 12 31.34 -2.39 -6.37
CA THR A 12 30.13 -2.06 -5.60
C THR A 12 28.99 -3.00 -5.98
N PHE A 13 28.71 -3.17 -7.28
CA PHE A 13 27.68 -4.08 -7.78
C PHE A 13 27.92 -5.55 -7.38
N LEU A 14 29.15 -6.04 -7.53
CA LEU A 14 29.52 -7.41 -7.15
C LEU A 14 29.47 -7.64 -5.64
N SER A 15 29.74 -6.61 -4.83
CA SER A 15 29.63 -6.68 -3.38
C SER A 15 28.18 -6.70 -2.89
N ILE A 16 27.25 -6.03 -3.59
CA ILE A 16 25.81 -6.13 -3.32
C ILE A 16 25.32 -7.56 -3.57
N MET A 17 25.82 -8.23 -4.61
CA MET A 17 25.37 -9.56 -5.01
C MET A 17 25.90 -10.71 -4.14
N ASN A 18 27.01 -10.53 -3.40
CA ASN A 18 27.73 -11.64 -2.73
C ASN A 18 27.93 -11.48 -1.21
N GLY A 19 27.20 -10.56 -0.56
CA GLY A 19 27.36 -10.29 0.87
C GLY A 19 28.31 -9.10 1.11
N PHE A 20 27.71 -7.92 1.20
CA PHE A 20 28.39 -6.64 1.24
C PHE A 20 29.20 -6.45 2.54
N GLN A 21 30.52 -6.31 2.44
CA GLN A 21 31.40 -5.90 3.55
C GLN A 21 31.87 -4.46 3.29
N ALA A 22 31.33 -3.50 4.03
CA ALA A 22 31.68 -2.09 3.86
C ALA A 22 33.14 -1.82 4.26
N LYS A 23 33.97 -1.33 3.33
CA LYS A 23 35.36 -0.94 3.61
C LYS A 23 35.56 0.58 3.72
N THR A 24 34.59 1.36 3.23
CA THR A 24 34.61 2.83 3.27
C THR A 24 33.30 3.39 3.85
N LEU A 25 33.29 4.65 4.30
CA LEU A 25 32.08 5.33 4.80
C LEU A 25 30.96 5.40 3.76
N HIS A 26 31.30 5.64 2.49
CA HIS A 26 30.34 5.65 1.39
C HIS A 26 29.70 4.27 1.20
N GLN A 27 30.52 3.22 1.19
CA GLN A 27 30.02 1.83 1.13
C GLN A 27 29.14 1.49 2.34
N ALA A 28 29.50 1.93 3.55
CA ALA A 28 28.70 1.71 4.75
C ALA A 28 27.30 2.36 4.65
N SER A 29 27.21 3.54 4.01
CA SER A 29 25.92 4.23 3.77
C SER A 29 25.05 3.52 2.74
N LEU A 30 25.65 2.96 1.69
CA LEU A 30 24.94 2.12 0.72
C LEU A 30 24.47 0.81 1.36
N LYS A 31 25.32 0.18 2.18
CA LYS A 31 24.97 -1.02 2.92
C LYS A 31 23.79 -0.80 3.84
N SER A 32 23.81 0.26 4.63
CA SER A 32 22.71 0.53 5.57
C SER A 32 21.39 0.78 4.84
N GLY A 33 21.42 1.48 3.70
CA GLY A 33 20.25 1.63 2.83
C GLY A 33 19.74 0.27 2.32
N TRP A 34 20.64 -0.61 1.89
CA TRP A 34 20.27 -1.94 1.40
C TRP A 34 19.74 -2.86 2.51
N ASP A 35 20.39 -2.88 3.68
CA ASP A 35 19.96 -3.65 4.84
C ASP A 35 18.54 -3.24 5.28
N VAL A 36 18.20 -1.94 5.22
CA VAL A 36 16.84 -1.46 5.51
C VAL A 36 15.83 -2.02 4.49
N VAL A 37 16.18 -2.03 3.20
CA VAL A 37 15.31 -2.59 2.15
C VAL A 37 15.14 -4.09 2.33
N GLU A 38 16.21 -4.85 2.57
CA GLU A 38 16.17 -6.30 2.76
C GLU A 38 15.34 -6.67 3.99
N ASN A 39 15.56 -5.99 5.11
CA ASN A 39 14.77 -6.19 6.33
C ASN A 39 13.28 -5.87 6.12
N ALA A 40 12.97 -4.80 5.40
CA ALA A 40 11.58 -4.44 5.07
C ALA A 40 10.92 -5.50 4.18
N VAL A 41 11.62 -5.97 3.14
CA VAL A 41 11.15 -7.02 2.23
C VAL A 41 10.93 -8.33 3.00
N SER A 42 11.86 -8.74 3.86
CA SER A 42 11.71 -9.92 4.70
C SER A 42 10.50 -9.81 5.62
N THR A 43 10.33 -8.66 6.29
CA THR A 43 9.18 -8.42 7.18
C THR A 43 7.86 -8.53 6.43
N ILE A 44 7.78 -7.93 5.23
CA ILE A 44 6.57 -8.01 4.38
C ILE A 44 6.34 -9.45 3.93
N ALA A 45 7.38 -10.17 3.50
CA ALA A 45 7.27 -11.55 3.05
C ALA A 45 6.80 -12.49 4.18
N ASP A 46 7.30 -12.31 5.40
CA ASP A 46 6.87 -13.06 6.58
C ASP A 46 5.41 -12.79 6.90
N VAL A 47 4.98 -11.52 6.85
CA VAL A 47 3.59 -11.14 7.05
C VAL A 47 2.69 -11.73 5.96
N VAL A 48 3.09 -11.64 4.69
CA VAL A 48 2.29 -12.13 3.57
C VAL A 48 2.18 -13.66 3.58
N SER A 49 3.25 -14.36 3.96
CA SER A 49 3.26 -15.84 4.01
C SER A 49 2.55 -16.41 5.24
N SER A 50 2.52 -15.70 6.36
CA SER A 50 1.86 -16.14 7.60
C SER A 50 0.38 -15.71 7.69
N ALA A 51 -0.01 -14.67 6.96
CA ALA A 51 -1.38 -14.20 6.93
C ALA A 51 -2.22 -14.98 5.90
N THR A 52 -3.34 -15.54 6.36
CA THR A 52 -4.42 -15.93 5.45
C THR A 52 -5.20 -14.68 5.07
N PHE A 53 -5.07 -14.28 3.81
CA PHE A 53 -5.94 -13.28 3.20
C PHE A 53 -7.08 -14.01 2.46
N PRO A 54 -8.32 -13.55 2.57
CA PRO A 54 -9.43 -14.09 1.79
C PRO A 54 -9.13 -13.91 0.31
N ALA A 55 -9.11 -15.01 -0.43
CA ALA A 55 -9.03 -14.97 -1.87
C ALA A 55 -10.42 -14.66 -2.43
N GLY A 56 -10.64 -13.41 -2.86
CA GLY A 56 -11.73 -13.11 -3.80
C GLY A 56 -12.96 -12.36 -3.28
N ASP A 57 -12.88 -11.65 -2.15
CA ASP A 57 -14.03 -10.84 -1.69
C ASP A 57 -13.97 -9.38 -2.15
N PHE A 58 -12.83 -8.91 -2.69
CA PHE A 58 -12.69 -7.55 -3.20
C PHE A 58 -12.83 -7.54 -4.72
N GLY A 59 -13.60 -6.59 -5.25
CA GLY A 59 -13.67 -6.36 -6.69
C GLY A 59 -12.38 -5.75 -7.26
N ASN A 60 -12.38 -5.50 -8.57
CA ASN A 60 -11.19 -5.08 -9.31
C ASN A 60 -11.06 -3.56 -9.50
N SER A 61 -12.00 -2.76 -8.98
CA SER A 61 -11.87 -1.30 -9.07
C SER A 61 -10.70 -0.80 -8.21
N GLY A 62 -10.15 0.38 -8.55
CA GLY A 62 -9.03 0.95 -7.81
C GLY A 62 -9.34 1.18 -6.32
N ILE A 63 -10.59 1.52 -5.99
CA ILE A 63 -11.02 1.72 -4.60
C ILE A 63 -11.16 0.39 -3.85
N GLU A 64 -11.72 -0.65 -4.48
CA GLU A 64 -11.80 -1.99 -3.89
C GLU A 64 -10.41 -2.55 -3.59
N ARG A 65 -9.46 -2.38 -4.52
CA ARG A 65 -8.07 -2.77 -4.31
C ARG A 65 -7.40 -1.98 -3.19
N ALA A 66 -7.76 -0.71 -3.01
CA ALA A 66 -7.26 0.09 -1.91
C ALA A 66 -7.77 -0.40 -0.55
N PHE A 67 -9.02 -0.85 -0.47
CA PHE A 67 -9.58 -1.50 0.72
C PHE A 67 -8.95 -2.86 1.00
N GLU A 68 -8.69 -3.67 -0.04
CA GLU A 68 -7.96 -4.93 0.10
C GLU A 68 -6.56 -4.69 0.71
N ASN A 69 -5.83 -3.69 0.20
CA ASN A 69 -4.52 -3.33 0.74
C ASN A 69 -4.61 -2.85 2.20
N ALA A 70 -5.64 -2.05 2.54
CA ALA A 70 -5.86 -1.61 3.92
C ALA A 70 -6.12 -2.81 4.86
N TYR A 71 -6.93 -3.77 4.41
CA TYR A 71 -7.15 -5.02 5.13
C TYR A 71 -5.83 -5.78 5.31
N MET A 72 -5.01 -5.92 4.27
CA MET A 72 -3.73 -6.62 4.37
C MET A 72 -2.80 -5.98 5.41
N VAL A 73 -2.76 -4.64 5.45
CA VAL A 73 -1.94 -3.89 6.41
C VAL A 73 -2.38 -4.14 7.85
N PHE A 74 -3.69 -4.12 8.12
CA PHE A 74 -4.21 -4.35 9.48
C PHE A 74 -4.14 -5.83 9.88
N ALA A 75 -4.56 -6.74 8.99
CA ALA A 75 -4.57 -8.17 9.25
C ALA A 75 -3.18 -8.78 9.31
N GLY A 76 -2.20 -8.17 8.65
CA GLY A 76 -0.81 -8.59 8.64
C GLY A 76 -0.01 -8.23 9.89
N GLY A 77 -0.55 -7.45 10.83
CA GLY A 77 0.12 -7.16 12.10
C GLY A 77 1.39 -6.31 11.96
N LEU A 78 1.51 -5.50 10.91
CA LEU A 78 2.67 -4.63 10.62
C LEU A 78 2.86 -3.47 11.61
N GLY A 79 2.02 -3.37 12.65
CA GLY A 79 2.03 -2.27 13.62
C GLY A 79 1.44 -0.95 13.11
N THR A 80 0.96 -0.91 11.86
CA THR A 80 0.29 0.26 11.27
C THR A 80 -1.05 0.51 11.95
N LYS A 81 -1.27 1.76 12.39
CA LYS A 81 -2.47 2.17 13.13
C LYS A 81 -3.50 2.92 12.29
N ALA A 82 -3.09 3.45 11.14
CA ALA A 82 -3.96 4.26 10.29
C ALA A 82 -3.61 4.03 8.81
N VAL A 83 -4.63 4.00 7.97
CA VAL A 83 -4.52 3.92 6.51
C VAL A 83 -5.36 5.05 5.92
N TYR A 84 -4.82 5.72 4.91
CA TYR A 84 -5.54 6.73 4.14
C TYR A 84 -5.88 6.17 2.76
N ILE A 85 -7.16 6.23 2.40
CA ILE A 85 -7.68 5.80 1.11
C ILE A 85 -8.27 7.03 0.42
N ARG A 86 -7.94 7.22 -0.86
CA ARG A 86 -8.47 8.31 -1.70
C ARG A 86 -9.17 7.73 -2.91
N GLN A 87 -10.40 8.21 -3.17
CA GLN A 87 -11.11 7.97 -4.42
C GLN A 87 -11.34 9.31 -5.12
N SER A 88 -10.89 9.40 -6.38
CA SER A 88 -11.13 10.55 -7.26
C SER A 88 -12.30 10.30 -8.20
N GLY A 89 -12.70 11.33 -8.96
CA GLY A 89 -13.74 11.22 -10.00
C GLY A 89 -15.05 11.91 -9.64
N TYR A 90 -15.17 12.44 -8.42
CA TYR A 90 -16.36 13.16 -7.96
C TYR A 90 -16.52 14.57 -8.56
N ASP A 91 -15.48 15.13 -9.17
CA ASP A 91 -15.56 16.41 -9.89
C ASP A 91 -15.89 16.17 -11.38
N THR A 92 -17.17 15.98 -11.67
CA THR A 92 -17.64 15.64 -13.02
C THR A 92 -18.05 16.88 -13.80
N HIS A 93 -17.66 16.98 -15.07
CA HIS A 93 -18.08 18.07 -15.97
C HIS A 93 -19.43 17.81 -16.69
N GLY A 94 -20.09 16.67 -16.43
CA GLY A 94 -21.35 16.23 -17.03
C GLY A 94 -21.70 14.79 -16.62
N ASP A 95 -22.92 14.32 -16.90
CA ASP A 95 -23.44 12.97 -16.56
C ASP A 95 -23.21 12.57 -15.09
N GLN A 96 -23.43 13.55 -14.20
CA GLN A 96 -23.08 13.46 -12.79
C GLN A 96 -23.79 12.30 -12.09
N ASP A 97 -25.07 12.08 -12.36
CA ASP A 97 -25.85 11.02 -11.70
C ASP A 97 -25.25 9.63 -11.96
N SER A 98 -24.92 9.33 -13.22
CA SER A 98 -24.33 8.06 -13.63
C SER A 98 -22.93 7.88 -13.05
N ALA A 99 -22.07 8.89 -13.20
CA ALA A 99 -20.70 8.85 -12.69
C ALA A 99 -20.67 8.72 -11.16
N HIS A 100 -21.49 9.50 -10.46
CA HIS A 100 -21.55 9.50 -9.01
C HIS A 100 -22.10 8.18 -8.47
N SER A 101 -23.16 7.63 -9.10
CA SER A 101 -23.71 6.31 -8.79
C SER A 101 -22.65 5.21 -8.92
N SER A 102 -21.89 5.20 -10.02
CA SER A 102 -20.81 4.22 -10.24
C SER A 102 -19.69 4.34 -9.19
N LEU A 103 -19.25 5.56 -8.86
CA LEU A 103 -18.22 5.81 -7.86
C LEU A 103 -18.65 5.38 -6.45
N LEU A 104 -19.87 5.74 -6.05
CA LEU A 104 -20.43 5.37 -4.75
C LEU A 104 -20.72 3.87 -4.66
N SER A 105 -21.15 3.24 -5.75
CA SER A 105 -21.32 1.78 -5.81
C SER A 105 -19.99 1.05 -5.59
N SER A 106 -18.92 1.49 -6.25
CA SER A 106 -17.58 0.91 -6.06
C SER A 106 -17.03 1.17 -4.65
N LEU A 107 -17.27 2.37 -4.10
CA LEU A 107 -16.92 2.71 -2.72
C LEU A 107 -17.63 1.79 -1.72
N ASN A 108 -18.94 1.61 -1.89
CA ASN A 108 -19.77 0.77 -1.03
C ASN A 108 -19.33 -0.69 -1.11
N SER A 109 -19.16 -1.23 -2.32
CA SER A 109 -18.66 -2.60 -2.55
C SER A 109 -17.33 -2.84 -1.83
N GLY A 110 -16.34 -1.96 -2.02
CA GLY A 110 -15.04 -2.09 -1.36
C GLY A 110 -15.10 -1.98 0.17
N LEU A 111 -15.94 -1.08 0.69
CA LEU A 111 -16.14 -0.92 2.12
C LEU A 111 -16.85 -2.13 2.74
N ASP A 112 -17.88 -2.67 2.08
CA ASP A 112 -18.61 -3.84 2.55
C ASP A 112 -17.68 -5.05 2.65
N SER A 113 -16.88 -5.29 1.63
CA SER A 113 -15.86 -6.34 1.63
C SER A 113 -14.80 -6.10 2.72
N PHE A 114 -14.37 -4.86 2.94
CA PHE A 114 -13.45 -4.52 4.02
C PHE A 114 -14.06 -4.84 5.39
N ILE A 115 -15.31 -4.43 5.64
CA ILE A 115 -16.01 -4.67 6.89
C ILE A 115 -16.18 -6.17 7.13
N ALA A 116 -16.63 -6.93 6.13
CA ALA A 116 -16.83 -8.38 6.23
C ALA A 116 -15.52 -9.07 6.64
N ASN A 117 -14.41 -8.71 5.99
CA ASN A 117 -13.10 -9.31 6.24
C ASN A 117 -12.48 -8.89 7.57
N MET A 118 -12.64 -7.62 7.97
CA MET A 118 -12.23 -7.15 9.29
C MET A 118 -13.05 -7.81 10.41
N ASN A 119 -14.34 -8.08 10.20
CA ASN A 119 -15.18 -8.83 11.13
C ASN A 119 -14.73 -10.29 11.25
N ALA A 120 -14.48 -10.96 10.12
CA ALA A 120 -13.99 -12.34 10.11
C ALA A 120 -12.64 -12.48 10.85
N LYS A 121 -11.79 -11.45 10.80
CA LYS A 121 -10.51 -11.39 11.54
C LYS A 121 -10.66 -10.93 13.00
N GLY A 122 -11.85 -10.48 13.41
CA GLY A 122 -12.11 -9.94 14.74
C GLY A 122 -11.50 -8.55 15.01
N LEU A 123 -11.09 -7.84 13.96
CA LEU A 123 -10.44 -6.52 14.03
C LEU A 123 -11.45 -5.36 13.95
N TRP A 124 -12.66 -5.61 13.43
CA TRP A 124 -13.65 -4.56 13.19
C TRP A 124 -14.05 -3.80 14.46
N LYS A 125 -14.15 -4.50 15.60
CA LYS A 125 -14.51 -3.91 16.91
C LYS A 125 -13.54 -2.81 17.39
N ASP A 126 -12.30 -2.82 16.89
CA ASP A 126 -11.24 -1.88 17.26
C ASP A 126 -10.87 -0.94 16.08
N THR A 127 -11.75 -0.84 15.08
CA THR A 127 -11.53 -0.04 13.86
C THR A 127 -12.49 1.13 13.79
N ILE A 128 -11.97 2.32 13.46
CA ILE A 128 -12.79 3.51 13.14
C ILE A 128 -12.59 3.83 11.67
N VAL A 129 -13.70 3.99 10.95
CA VAL A 129 -13.71 4.49 9.57
C VAL A 129 -14.26 5.91 9.57
N TYR A 130 -13.52 6.84 8.98
CA TYR A 130 -13.90 8.25 8.89
C TYR A 130 -13.81 8.72 7.44
N PHE A 131 -14.89 9.31 6.95
CA PHE A 131 -14.99 9.83 5.59
C PHE A 131 -14.83 11.35 5.60
N VAL A 132 -13.99 11.85 4.70
CA VAL A 132 -13.87 13.28 4.40
C VAL A 132 -14.07 13.49 2.91
N SER A 133 -14.69 14.61 2.57
CA SER A 133 -14.76 15.08 1.20
C SER A 133 -14.19 16.48 1.12
N GLU A 134 -13.36 16.72 0.11
CA GLU A 134 -12.83 18.06 -0.22
C GLU A 134 -13.94 18.98 -0.75
N PHE A 135 -15.03 18.40 -1.28
CA PHE A 135 -16.12 19.14 -1.91
C PHE A 135 -17.49 18.58 -1.53
N SER A 136 -18.46 19.48 -1.33
CA SER A 136 -19.88 19.14 -1.36
C SER A 136 -20.52 19.80 -2.59
N ARG A 137 -21.69 19.33 -3.02
CA ARG A 137 -22.47 19.93 -4.11
C ARG A 137 -23.90 20.15 -3.64
N THR A 138 -24.47 21.29 -4.02
CA THR A 138 -25.91 21.58 -3.93
C THR A 138 -26.48 21.41 -5.34
N ASN A 139 -27.65 20.77 -5.46
CA ASN A 139 -28.41 20.81 -6.69
C ASN A 139 -28.91 22.26 -6.85
N GLY A 140 -28.23 23.05 -7.68
CA GLY A 140 -28.79 24.29 -8.18
C GLY A 140 -29.84 23.91 -9.22
N GLU A 141 -31.11 24.11 -8.87
CA GLU A 141 -32.23 24.18 -9.81
C GLU A 141 -31.98 25.20 -10.92
#